data_AF-A0A1I8HSZ0-F1
#
_entry.id   AF-A0A1I8HSZ0-F1
#
_cell.length_a   1.000
_cell.length_b   1.000
_cell.length_c   1.000
_cell.angle_alpha   90.00
_cell.angle_beta   90.00
_cell.angle_gamma   90.00
#
_symmetry.space_group_name_H-M   'P 1'
#
loop_
_entity.id
_entity.type
_entity.pdbx_description
1 polymer ?
#
loop_
_entity_poly.entity_id
_entity_poly.type
_entity_poly.pdbx_seq_one_letter_code
_entity_poly.pdbx_strand_id
1 'polypeptide(L)'
;MSGALLGGSVDVDVLLPSGFLLVLTCSADVPLCDLKKLVWSEAHKAGYHSESLDQDSYVFSGVILEGSTEDFLEETQRLSQLRLFIPMLSLRQSHDMKSDKTREALVFHSIGVSAKDLGRVMDAEATSFRGAAFATVKDACQQTRNGGADQVFHFRTGATCEDTSPIIRHKSSTSSASASNNSSDRLSFTGPAISPSSIHKVQVFHRSGNQTMRFTIQLDLDRSYPLTVVEEVARKPQSRQQINPNRYLVK
;
A
#
# COMPACT_ATOMS: atom_id res chain seq x y z
N MET A 1 -21.79 -9.77 -42.38
CA MET A 1 -22.30 -11.15 -42.34
C MET A 1 -23.10 -11.29 -41.06
N SER A 2 -24.42 -11.39 -41.17
CA SER A 2 -25.37 -11.23 -40.06
C SER A 2 -26.02 -12.58 -39.73
N GLY A 3 -26.10 -12.94 -38.46
CA GLY A 3 -27.14 -13.82 -37.90
C GLY A 3 -26.92 -15.34 -37.99
N ALA A 4 -26.23 -15.91 -37.00
CA ALA A 4 -26.38 -17.25 -36.38
C ALA A 4 -25.09 -17.47 -35.57
N LEU A 5 -25.07 -17.59 -34.24
CA LEU A 5 -25.49 -18.76 -33.48
C LEU A 5 -25.52 -18.39 -31.98
N LEU A 6 -26.68 -17.96 -31.47
CA LEU A 6 -26.97 -18.03 -30.04
C LEU A 6 -27.33 -19.49 -29.74
N GLY A 7 -26.38 -20.27 -29.21
CA GLY A 7 -26.54 -21.69 -28.88
C GLY A 7 -25.81 -22.69 -29.77
N GLY A 8 -24.87 -22.24 -30.62
CA GLY A 8 -24.07 -23.12 -31.49
C GLY A 8 -22.72 -23.50 -30.88
N SER A 9 -22.27 -24.71 -31.18
CA SER A 9 -20.87 -25.08 -31.00
C SER A 9 -20.01 -24.31 -32.00
N VAL A 10 -18.83 -23.86 -31.56
CA VAL A 10 -17.86 -23.09 -32.34
C VAL A 10 -16.52 -23.79 -32.25
N ASP A 11 -15.80 -23.81 -33.38
CA ASP A 11 -14.41 -24.26 -33.42
C ASP A 11 -13.50 -23.08 -33.11
N VAL A 12 -12.63 -23.27 -32.11
CA VAL A 12 -11.66 -22.28 -31.67
C VAL A 12 -10.27 -22.88 -31.76
N ASP A 13 -9.37 -22.13 -32.41
CA ASP A 13 -7.96 -22.45 -32.48
C ASP A 13 -7.25 -21.93 -31.23
N VAL A 14 -6.57 -22.81 -30.49
CA VAL A 14 -5.83 -22.46 -29.27
C VAL A 14 -4.35 -22.77 -29.47
N LEU A 15 -3.54 -21.71 -29.53
CA LEU A 15 -2.09 -21.81 -29.61
C LEU A 15 -1.48 -21.91 -28.22
N LEU A 16 -0.87 -23.05 -27.89
CA LEU A 16 -0.16 -23.29 -26.64
C LEU A 16 1.23 -22.62 -26.63
N PRO A 17 1.83 -22.39 -25.45
CA PRO A 17 3.12 -21.71 -25.32
C PRO A 17 4.28 -22.39 -26.07
N SER A 18 4.21 -23.70 -26.29
CA SER A 18 5.20 -24.46 -27.06
C SER A 18 5.12 -24.23 -28.57
N GLY A 19 4.08 -23.54 -29.05
CA GLY A 19 3.75 -23.46 -30.47
C GLY A 19 2.81 -24.58 -30.95
N PHE A 20 2.33 -25.45 -30.06
CA PHE A 20 1.36 -26.49 -30.39
C PHE A 20 -0.03 -25.87 -30.60
N LEU A 21 -0.71 -26.21 -31.70
CA LEU A 21 -2.04 -25.70 -32.03
C LEU A 21 -3.10 -26.76 -31.76
N LEU A 22 -4.11 -26.41 -30.98
CA LEU A 22 -5.28 -27.23 -30.71
C LEU A 22 -6.51 -26.63 -31.37
N VAL A 23 -7.32 -27.44 -32.04
CA VAL A 23 -8.63 -27.04 -32.54
C VAL A 23 -9.68 -27.63 -31.62
N LEU A 24 -10.48 -26.79 -30.98
CA LEU A 24 -11.45 -27.20 -29.98
C LEU A 24 -12.86 -26.79 -30.39
N THR A 25 -13.76 -27.78 -30.42
CA THR A 25 -15.19 -27.58 -30.63
C THR A 25 -15.88 -27.41 -29.28
N CYS A 26 -16.38 -26.21 -28.99
CA CYS A 26 -17.00 -25.89 -27.70
C CYS A 26 -18.20 -24.94 -27.84
N SER A 27 -19.03 -24.83 -26.79
CA SER A 27 -20.15 -23.88 -26.81
C SER A 27 -19.64 -22.44 -26.89
N ALA A 28 -20.25 -21.61 -27.74
CA ALA A 28 -19.92 -20.18 -27.81
C ALA A 28 -20.06 -19.45 -26.45
N ASP A 29 -20.91 -19.96 -25.56
CA ASP A 29 -21.16 -19.38 -24.24
C ASP A 29 -20.30 -19.99 -23.13
N VAL A 30 -19.31 -20.81 -23.46
CA VAL A 30 -18.38 -21.38 -22.48
C VAL A 30 -17.60 -20.25 -21.76
N PRO A 31 -17.53 -20.26 -20.42
CA PRO A 31 -16.66 -19.33 -19.70
C PRO A 31 -15.19 -19.74 -19.91
N LEU A 32 -14.30 -18.75 -19.92
CA LEU A 32 -12.88 -18.96 -20.16
C LEU A 32 -12.24 -19.94 -19.16
N CYS A 33 -12.68 -19.96 -17.90
CA CYS A 33 -12.19 -20.89 -16.90
C CYS A 33 -12.44 -22.36 -17.29
N ASP A 34 -13.60 -22.68 -17.87
CA ASP A 34 -13.95 -24.03 -18.30
C ASP A 34 -13.32 -24.37 -19.65
N LEU A 35 -13.22 -23.39 -20.56
CA LEU A 35 -12.46 -23.54 -21.80
C LEU A 35 -11.00 -23.87 -21.51
N LYS A 36 -10.39 -23.23 -20.51
CA LYS A 36 -9.01 -23.49 -20.08
C LYS A 36 -8.85 -24.95 -19.63
N LYS A 37 -9.78 -25.48 -18.82
CA LYS A 37 -9.76 -26.90 -18.41
C LYS A 37 -9.87 -27.84 -19.62
N LEU A 38 -10.72 -27.51 -20.59
CA LEU A 38 -10.88 -28.28 -21.82
C LEU A 38 -9.59 -28.29 -22.64
N VAL A 39 -8.93 -27.13 -22.82
CA VAL A 39 -7.64 -27.01 -23.48
C VAL A 39 -6.62 -27.95 -22.86
N TRP A 40 -6.46 -27.93 -21.54
CA TRP A 40 -5.49 -28.79 -20.85
C TRP A 40 -5.83 -30.28 -20.97
N SER A 41 -7.12 -30.63 -20.88
CA SER A 41 -7.56 -32.02 -21.07
C SER A 41 -7.23 -32.54 -22.47
N GLU A 42 -7.56 -31.78 -23.52
CA GLU A 42 -7.30 -32.16 -24.90
C GLU A 42 -5.81 -32.09 -25.25
N ALA A 43 -5.07 -31.13 -24.70
CA ALA A 43 -3.62 -31.04 -24.84
C ALA A 43 -2.96 -32.33 -24.32
N HIS A 44 -3.33 -32.77 -23.11
CA HIS A 44 -2.79 -34.01 -22.53
C HIS A 44 -3.12 -35.25 -23.38
N LYS A 45 -4.33 -35.33 -23.93
CA LYS A 45 -4.70 -36.42 -24.86
C LYS A 45 -3.88 -36.38 -26.15
N ALA A 46 -3.56 -35.19 -26.63
CA ALA A 46 -2.74 -34.96 -27.81
C ALA A 46 -1.23 -35.16 -27.56
N GLY A 47 -0.82 -35.62 -26.36
CA GLY A 47 0.58 -35.84 -26.02
C GLY A 47 1.34 -34.57 -25.64
N TYR A 48 0.63 -33.45 -25.42
CA TYR A 48 1.24 -32.26 -24.84
C TYR A 48 1.49 -32.50 -23.35
N HIS A 49 2.77 -32.60 -23.01
CA HIS A 49 3.25 -32.62 -21.64
C HIS A 49 3.98 -31.30 -21.41
N SER A 50 3.32 -30.35 -20.74
CA SER A 50 3.99 -29.13 -20.32
C SER A 50 5.09 -29.49 -19.32
N GLU A 51 6.33 -29.11 -19.61
CA GLU A 51 7.44 -29.17 -18.64
C GLU A 51 7.36 -28.03 -17.60
N SER A 52 6.37 -27.14 -17.69
CA SER A 52 6.34 -25.92 -16.87
C SER A 52 4.92 -25.51 -16.48
N LEU A 53 4.69 -25.52 -15.18
CA LEU A 53 3.65 -24.79 -14.44
C LEU A 53 2.19 -25.21 -14.60
N ASP A 54 1.44 -24.93 -13.53
CA ASP A 54 0.01 -25.21 -13.35
C ASP A 54 -0.85 -24.40 -14.34
N GLN A 55 -2.04 -24.92 -14.67
CA GLN A 55 -3.01 -24.31 -15.59
C GLN A 55 -3.34 -22.85 -15.22
N ASP A 56 -3.28 -22.50 -13.94
CA ASP A 56 -3.55 -21.16 -13.43
C ASP A 56 -2.42 -20.15 -13.65
N SER A 57 -1.25 -20.64 -14.07
CA SER A 57 -0.13 -19.79 -14.48
C SER A 57 -0.27 -19.25 -15.90
N TYR A 58 -1.42 -19.42 -16.54
CA TYR A 58 -1.66 -19.06 -17.93
C TYR A 58 -2.92 -18.21 -18.11
N VAL A 59 -2.85 -17.29 -19.08
CA VAL A 59 -3.93 -16.39 -19.49
C VAL A 59 -4.15 -16.50 -20.99
N PHE A 60 -5.41 -16.39 -21.42
CA PHE A 60 -5.74 -16.30 -22.84
C PHE A 60 -5.45 -14.91 -23.38
N SER A 61 -4.94 -14.86 -24.60
CA SER A 61 -4.70 -13.64 -25.38
C SER A 61 -5.30 -13.82 -26.76
N GLY A 62 -5.86 -12.75 -27.35
CA GLY A 62 -6.48 -12.80 -28.67
C GLY A 62 -6.45 -11.45 -29.36
N VAL A 63 -6.65 -11.46 -30.67
CA VAL A 63 -6.83 -10.21 -31.45
C VAL A 63 -8.31 -9.89 -31.47
N ILE A 64 -8.68 -8.73 -30.94
CA ILE A 64 -10.07 -8.25 -30.95
C ILE A 64 -10.40 -7.54 -32.27
N LEU A 65 -11.68 -7.32 -32.54
CA LEU A 65 -12.18 -6.67 -33.77
C LEU A 65 -11.55 -5.29 -34.02
N GLU A 66 -11.13 -4.59 -32.97
CA GLU A 66 -10.43 -3.30 -33.04
C GLU A 66 -8.97 -3.42 -33.55
N GLY A 67 -8.46 -4.64 -33.78
CA GLY A 67 -7.13 -4.89 -34.33
C GLY A 67 -5.99 -4.85 -33.30
N SER A 68 -6.32 -4.70 -32.02
CA SER A 68 -5.36 -4.81 -30.92
C SER A 68 -5.33 -6.22 -30.33
N THR A 69 -4.20 -6.61 -29.75
CA THR A 69 -4.11 -7.83 -28.92
C THR A 69 -4.53 -7.50 -27.50
N GLU A 70 -5.44 -8.31 -26.95
CA GLU A 70 -5.95 -8.20 -25.58
C GLU A 70 -5.66 -9.49 -24.80
N ASP A 71 -5.37 -9.35 -23.51
CA ASP A 71 -5.20 -10.46 -22.58
C ASP A 71 -6.44 -10.55 -21.68
N PHE A 72 -7.12 -11.69 -21.72
CA PHE A 72 -8.38 -11.91 -21.01
C PHE A 72 -8.12 -12.42 -19.59
N LEU A 73 -8.05 -11.49 -18.63
CA LEU A 73 -7.75 -11.78 -17.23
C LEU A 73 -8.96 -12.32 -16.45
N GLU A 74 -10.16 -11.92 -16.85
CA GLU A 74 -11.41 -12.28 -16.21
C GLU A 74 -11.91 -13.63 -16.74
N GLU A 75 -11.58 -14.72 -16.05
CA GLU A 75 -11.90 -16.07 -16.52
C GLU A 75 -13.39 -16.41 -16.45
N THR A 76 -14.21 -15.58 -15.79
CA THR A 76 -15.67 -15.71 -15.79
C THR A 76 -16.31 -15.21 -17.09
N GLN A 77 -15.58 -14.46 -17.91
CA GLN A 77 -16.02 -13.97 -19.21
C GLN A 77 -16.25 -15.13 -20.19
N ARG A 78 -17.30 -15.02 -21.01
CA ARG A 78 -17.64 -16.04 -22.02
C ARG A 78 -16.90 -15.81 -23.33
N LEU A 79 -16.62 -16.90 -24.05
CA LEU A 79 -15.97 -16.85 -25.37
C LEU A 79 -16.69 -15.92 -26.36
N SER A 80 -18.02 -15.95 -26.40
CA SER A 80 -18.87 -15.08 -27.23
C SER A 80 -18.72 -13.59 -26.92
N GLN A 81 -18.21 -13.23 -25.74
CA GLN A 81 -18.04 -11.85 -25.29
C GLN A 81 -16.66 -11.26 -25.62
N LEU A 82 -15.71 -12.07 -26.09
CA LEU A 82 -14.32 -11.63 -26.30
C LEU A 82 -14.13 -10.78 -27.56
N ARG A 83 -15.17 -10.63 -28.40
CA ARG A 83 -15.16 -9.82 -29.64
C ARG A 83 -13.89 -10.06 -30.48
N LEU A 84 -13.51 -11.32 -30.63
CA LEU A 84 -12.32 -11.70 -31.38
C LEU A 84 -12.50 -11.39 -32.87
N PHE A 85 -11.43 -10.93 -33.51
CA PHE A 85 -11.38 -10.73 -34.96
C PHE A 85 -11.47 -12.06 -35.72
N ILE A 86 -10.84 -13.10 -35.16
CA ILE A 86 -10.91 -14.50 -35.60
C ILE A 86 -11.05 -15.39 -34.36
N PRO A 87 -11.69 -16.58 -34.44
CA PRO A 87 -11.86 -17.49 -33.30
C PRO A 87 -10.54 -18.21 -32.95
N MET A 88 -9.50 -17.44 -32.64
CA MET A 88 -8.18 -17.91 -32.29
C MET A 88 -7.73 -17.25 -30.98
N LEU A 89 -7.26 -18.08 -30.06
CA LEU A 89 -6.69 -17.68 -28.78
C LEU A 89 -5.26 -18.20 -28.67
N SER A 90 -4.41 -17.48 -27.97
CA SER A 90 -3.09 -17.95 -27.55
C SER A 90 -3.04 -18.03 -26.04
N LEU A 91 -2.51 -19.14 -25.52
CA LEU A 91 -2.26 -19.32 -24.11
C LEU A 91 -0.87 -18.76 -23.79
N ARG A 92 -0.81 -17.69 -23.00
CA ARG A 92 0.45 -17.05 -22.59
C ARG A 92 0.68 -17.27 -21.10
N GLN A 93 1.93 -17.53 -20.71
CA GLN A 93 2.30 -17.60 -19.31
C GLN A 93 2.03 -16.25 -18.64
N SER A 94 1.26 -16.27 -17.56
CA SER A 94 0.82 -15.12 -16.78
C SER A 94 1.88 -14.62 -15.79
N HIS A 95 3.14 -15.07 -15.88
CA HIS A 95 4.22 -14.69 -14.94
C HIS A 95 4.15 -13.18 -14.66
N ASP A 96 3.78 -12.82 -13.42
CA ASP A 96 3.61 -11.47 -12.87
C ASP A 96 2.58 -10.51 -13.51
N MET A 97 1.81 -10.91 -14.52
CA MET A 97 0.97 -9.96 -15.27
C MET A 97 -0.24 -9.39 -14.50
N LYS A 98 -0.83 -10.10 -13.53
CA LYS A 98 -2.00 -9.59 -12.78
C LYS A 98 -1.60 -8.47 -11.80
N SER A 99 -0.54 -8.66 -11.01
CA SER A 99 -0.07 -7.61 -10.09
C SER A 99 0.59 -6.46 -10.83
N ASP A 100 1.37 -6.74 -11.87
CA ASP A 100 2.12 -5.70 -12.57
C ASP A 100 1.22 -4.85 -13.47
N LYS A 101 0.20 -5.42 -14.13
CA LYS A 101 -0.79 -4.60 -14.87
C LYS A 101 -1.63 -3.73 -13.94
N THR A 102 -2.02 -4.23 -12.76
CA THR A 102 -2.72 -3.38 -11.77
C THR A 102 -1.80 -2.26 -11.25
N ARG A 103 -0.53 -2.56 -10.99
CA ARG A 103 0.44 -1.54 -10.57
C ARG A 103 0.74 -0.54 -11.68
N GLU A 104 0.92 -0.99 -12.91
CA GLU A 104 1.15 -0.15 -14.08
C GLU A 104 -0.07 0.75 -14.36
N ALA A 105 -1.29 0.22 -14.19
CA ALA A 105 -2.52 1.02 -14.28
C ALA A 105 -2.59 2.10 -13.19
N LEU A 106 -2.19 1.79 -11.95
CA LEU A 106 -2.12 2.78 -10.86
C LEU A 106 -1.06 3.86 -11.12
N VAL A 107 0.11 3.47 -11.63
CA VAL A 107 1.18 4.40 -12.02
C VAL A 107 0.70 5.30 -13.17
N PHE A 108 0.09 4.71 -14.19
CA PHE A 108 -0.50 5.45 -15.32
C PHE A 108 -1.58 6.42 -14.83
N HIS A 109 -2.47 6.01 -13.94
CA HIS A 109 -3.50 6.89 -13.39
C HIS A 109 -2.91 8.05 -12.58
N SER A 110 -1.80 7.81 -11.88
CA SER A 110 -1.16 8.82 -11.03
C SER A 110 -0.32 9.84 -11.81
N ILE A 111 0.34 9.39 -12.89
CA ILE A 111 1.35 10.19 -13.62
C ILE A 111 0.86 10.59 -15.03
N GLY A 112 -0.13 9.88 -15.58
CA GLY A 112 -0.65 10.08 -16.94
C GLY A 112 0.23 9.51 -18.05
N VAL A 113 1.29 8.78 -17.71
CA VAL A 113 2.27 8.22 -18.67
C VAL A 113 2.47 6.74 -18.39
N SER A 114 2.39 5.90 -19.43
CA SER A 114 2.55 4.44 -19.29
C SER A 114 4.03 4.03 -19.29
N ALA A 115 4.36 2.94 -18.59
CA ALA A 115 5.73 2.42 -18.60
C ALA A 115 6.14 1.99 -20.02
N LYS A 116 5.18 1.47 -20.80
CA LYS A 116 5.36 1.16 -22.23
C LYS A 116 5.74 2.38 -23.07
N ASP A 117 5.08 3.52 -22.87
CA ASP A 117 5.39 4.75 -23.64
C ASP A 117 6.77 5.30 -23.27
N LEU A 118 7.13 5.24 -21.98
CA LEU A 118 8.49 5.53 -21.54
C LEU A 118 9.48 4.59 -22.24
N GLY A 119 9.22 3.29 -22.26
CA GLY A 119 10.08 2.27 -22.88
C GLY A 119 10.32 2.45 -24.39
N ARG A 120 9.50 3.24 -25.10
CA ARG A 120 9.77 3.58 -26.51
C ARG A 120 10.88 4.61 -26.68
N VAL A 121 11.13 5.41 -25.65
CA VAL A 121 12.23 6.38 -25.61
C VAL A 121 13.49 5.64 -25.18
N MET A 122 14.38 5.41 -26.15
CA MET A 122 15.57 4.56 -26.05
C MET A 122 16.88 5.34 -26.21
N ASP A 123 16.85 6.67 -26.10
CA ASP A 123 18.09 7.44 -26.10
C ASP A 123 18.93 7.14 -24.85
N ALA A 124 20.25 7.37 -24.98
CA ALA A 124 21.22 6.97 -23.96
C ALA A 124 21.03 7.72 -22.64
N GLU A 125 20.60 8.99 -22.71
CA GLU A 125 20.36 9.81 -21.52
C GLU A 125 19.14 9.30 -20.75
N ALA A 126 18.00 9.12 -21.43
CA ALA A 126 16.78 8.60 -20.82
C ALA A 126 16.97 7.21 -20.22
N THR A 127 17.72 6.35 -20.90
CA THR A 127 18.02 4.99 -20.41
C THR A 127 18.93 5.03 -19.18
N SER A 128 19.98 5.86 -19.20
CA SER A 128 20.89 6.06 -18.07
C SER A 128 20.16 6.62 -16.85
N PHE A 129 19.32 7.65 -17.05
CA PHE A 129 18.53 8.28 -16.00
C PHE A 129 17.60 7.27 -15.31
N ARG A 130 16.87 6.44 -16.08
CA ARG A 130 16.00 5.40 -15.51
C ARG A 130 16.76 4.41 -14.66
N GLY A 131 17.94 3.98 -15.11
CA GLY A 131 18.81 3.09 -14.35
C GLY A 131 19.26 3.71 -13.02
N ALA A 132 19.74 4.96 -13.07
CA ALA A 132 20.17 5.70 -11.88
C ALA A 132 19.02 5.92 -10.88
N ALA A 133 17.86 6.39 -11.36
CA ALA A 133 16.68 6.61 -10.53
C ALA A 133 16.20 5.31 -9.86
N PHE A 134 16.20 4.19 -10.61
CA PHE A 134 15.85 2.89 -10.06
C PHE A 134 16.82 2.45 -8.94
N ALA A 135 18.12 2.65 -9.13
CA ALA A 135 19.11 2.34 -8.11
C ALA A 135 18.89 3.15 -6.83
N THR A 136 18.65 4.47 -6.94
CA THR A 136 18.35 5.32 -5.79
C THR A 136 17.12 4.87 -5.01
N VAL A 137 16.03 4.56 -5.72
CA VAL A 137 14.78 4.09 -5.08
C VAL A 137 14.98 2.73 -4.42
N LYS A 138 15.73 1.83 -5.06
CA LYS A 138 16.07 0.51 -4.53
C LYS A 138 16.86 0.63 -3.23
N ASP A 139 17.88 1.48 -3.20
CA ASP A 139 18.72 1.70 -2.03
C ASP A 139 17.92 2.28 -0.86
N ALA A 140 17.08 3.29 -1.13
CA ALA A 140 16.18 3.86 -0.12
C ALA A 140 15.23 2.80 0.45
N CYS A 141 14.60 1.98 -0.41
CA CYS A 141 13.72 0.90 0.00
C CYS A 141 14.45 -0.14 0.86
N GLN A 142 15.70 -0.47 0.53
CA GLN A 142 16.51 -1.40 1.31
C GLN A 142 16.87 -0.82 2.68
N GLN A 143 17.24 0.46 2.77
CA GLN A 143 17.50 1.13 4.04
C GLN A 143 16.27 1.10 4.96
N THR A 144 15.08 1.40 4.41
CA THR A 144 13.82 1.35 5.17
C THR A 144 13.51 -0.07 5.66
N ARG A 145 13.73 -1.09 4.82
CA ARG A 145 13.48 -2.50 5.18
C ARG A 145 14.47 -3.01 6.24
N ASN A 146 15.75 -2.66 6.10
CA ASN A 146 16.80 -3.15 6.99
C ASN A 146 16.74 -2.52 8.38
N GLY A 147 16.20 -1.30 8.51
CA GLY A 147 16.01 -0.65 9.80
C GLY A 147 14.79 -1.10 10.61
N GLY A 148 14.10 -2.16 10.17
CA GLY A 148 13.01 -2.78 10.90
C GLY A 148 11.74 -1.90 10.99
N ALA A 149 10.88 -2.25 11.95
CA ALA A 149 9.55 -1.62 12.09
C ALA A 149 9.61 -0.11 12.37
N ASP A 150 10.67 0.36 13.02
CA ASP A 150 10.88 1.76 13.39
C ASP A 150 11.10 2.65 12.15
N GLN A 151 12.01 2.26 11.25
CA GLN A 151 12.23 3.01 10.00
C GLN A 151 11.02 2.97 9.07
N VAL A 152 10.27 1.86 9.03
CA VAL A 152 9.01 1.77 8.28
C VAL A 152 7.96 2.72 8.85
N PHE A 153 7.90 2.87 10.18
CA PHE A 153 7.00 3.80 10.84
C PHE A 153 7.33 5.25 10.51
N HIS A 154 8.61 5.64 10.60
CA HIS A 154 9.05 6.99 10.23
C HIS A 154 8.76 7.32 8.76
N PHE A 155 9.04 6.39 7.85
CA PHE A 155 8.75 6.56 6.43
C PHE A 155 7.24 6.77 6.15
N ARG A 156 6.36 6.04 6.84
CA ARG A 156 4.90 6.13 6.63
C ARG A 156 4.25 7.36 7.25
N THR A 157 4.73 7.76 8.43
CA THR A 157 4.06 8.81 9.22
C THR A 157 4.64 10.19 8.94
N GLY A 158 5.84 10.27 8.33
CA GLY A 158 6.55 11.54 8.18
C GLY A 158 6.85 12.19 9.53
N ALA A 159 6.94 11.39 10.60
CA ALA A 159 7.25 11.88 11.93
C ALA A 159 8.65 12.50 11.93
N THR A 160 8.70 13.81 11.76
CA THR A 160 9.89 14.64 11.87
C THR A 160 9.92 15.27 13.27
N CYS A 161 11.03 15.13 13.98
CA CYS A 161 11.33 16.06 15.05
C CYS A 161 11.67 17.42 14.43
N GLU A 162 11.11 18.52 14.94
CA GLU A 162 11.71 19.83 14.67
C GLU A 162 13.14 19.80 15.21
N ASP A 163 14.09 20.31 14.43
CA ASP A 163 15.48 20.46 14.89
C ASP A 163 15.45 21.15 16.25
N THR A 164 16.10 20.53 17.25
CA THR A 164 16.21 21.00 18.63
C THR A 164 16.89 22.37 18.71
N SER A 165 16.20 23.40 18.28
CA SER A 165 16.45 24.77 18.67
C SER A 165 15.75 24.94 20.02
N PRO A 166 16.45 25.40 21.08
CA PRO A 166 15.79 25.66 22.35
C PRO A 166 14.63 26.63 22.12
N ILE A 167 13.44 26.28 22.62
CA ILE A 167 12.24 27.12 22.51
C ILE A 167 12.53 28.45 23.23
N ILE A 168 12.80 29.52 22.47
CA ILE A 168 12.95 30.87 23.01
C ILE A 168 11.55 31.44 23.26
N ARG A 169 11.01 31.24 24.48
CA ARG A 169 9.76 31.89 24.89
C ARG A 169 10.06 33.34 25.30
N HIS A 170 9.63 34.31 24.48
CA HIS A 170 9.48 35.70 24.95
C HIS A 170 8.38 35.75 26.02
N LYS A 171 8.68 36.35 27.17
CA LYS A 171 7.73 36.54 28.28
C LYS A 171 6.55 37.42 27.83
N SER A 172 5.48 36.82 27.32
CA SER A 172 4.16 37.45 27.35
C SER A 172 3.48 37.03 28.65
N SER A 173 3.81 37.75 29.72
CA SER A 173 3.04 37.73 30.96
C SER A 173 1.62 38.21 30.67
N THR A 174 0.69 37.29 30.45
CA THR A 174 -0.72 37.53 30.79
C THR A 174 -0.86 37.20 32.27
N SER A 175 -0.54 38.19 33.09
CA SER A 175 -0.69 38.15 34.53
C SER A 175 -2.18 38.15 34.90
N SER A 176 -2.56 37.24 35.79
CA SER A 176 -3.67 37.46 36.71
C SER A 176 -3.11 37.41 38.13
N ALA A 177 -2.47 38.49 38.57
CA ALA A 177 -2.18 38.72 39.98
C ALA A 177 -2.03 40.23 40.22
N SER A 178 -2.90 40.72 41.10
CA SER A 178 -3.05 42.09 41.60
C SER A 178 -1.75 42.67 42.16
N ALA A 179 -1.54 43.96 41.84
CA ALA A 179 -0.43 44.77 42.31
C ALA A 179 -0.47 45.04 43.81
N SER A 180 0.68 44.93 44.48
CA SER A 180 0.98 45.70 45.69
C SER A 180 2.46 46.09 45.67
N ASN A 181 2.70 47.40 45.65
CA ASN A 181 4.00 48.04 45.58
C ASN A 181 4.82 47.80 46.86
N ASN A 182 6.11 47.48 46.73
CA ASN A 182 7.14 48.24 47.41
C ASN A 182 8.54 48.02 46.80
N SER A 183 9.25 49.13 46.74
CA SER A 183 10.58 49.36 46.20
C SER A 183 11.67 48.49 46.82
N SER A 184 12.60 48.01 46.00
CA SER A 184 14.03 48.32 46.06
C SER A 184 14.79 47.42 45.09
N ASP A 185 15.42 48.06 44.11
CA ASP A 185 16.31 47.44 43.14
C ASP A 185 17.43 46.66 43.81
N ARG A 186 17.45 45.35 43.57
CA ARG A 186 18.66 44.54 43.65
C ARG A 186 18.65 43.58 42.47
N LEU A 187 19.42 43.93 41.44
CA LEU A 187 19.72 43.07 40.30
C LEU A 187 20.48 41.83 40.82
N SER A 188 19.72 40.82 41.22
CA SER A 188 20.23 39.46 41.39
C SER A 188 20.04 38.75 40.06
N PHE A 189 21.16 38.42 39.42
CA PHE A 189 21.19 37.52 38.28
C PHE A 189 20.82 36.12 38.78
N THR A 190 19.51 35.84 38.80
CA THR A 190 19.03 34.46 38.87
C THR A 190 19.08 33.93 37.44
N GLY A 191 19.79 32.81 37.24
CA GLY A 191 19.81 32.11 35.95
C GLY A 191 18.38 31.81 35.46
N PRO A 192 18.21 31.42 34.18
CA PRO A 192 16.89 31.26 33.59
C PRO A 192 16.04 30.34 34.47
N ALA A 193 15.06 30.93 35.15
CA ALA A 193 14.07 30.20 35.92
C ALA A 193 13.26 29.36 34.93
N ILE A 194 13.43 28.04 35.00
CA ILE A 194 12.65 27.08 34.25
C ILE A 194 11.20 27.24 34.71
N SER A 195 10.40 27.95 33.90
CA SER A 195 8.96 28.10 34.12
C SER A 195 8.22 26.79 33.81
N PRO A 196 6.96 26.63 34.25
CA PRO A 196 6.39 25.37 34.69
C PRO A 196 6.28 24.33 33.57
N SER A 197 6.47 23.08 33.96
CA SER A 197 6.18 21.86 33.19
C SER A 197 4.97 22.04 32.28
N SER A 198 5.17 21.81 30.97
CA SER A 198 4.05 21.79 30.04
C SER A 198 3.28 20.49 30.27
N ILE A 199 2.31 20.51 31.19
CA ILE A 199 1.47 19.35 31.50
C ILE A 199 0.54 19.05 30.32
N HIS A 200 0.80 17.97 29.60
CA HIS A 200 -0.02 17.49 28.49
C HIS A 200 -0.92 16.34 28.91
N LYS A 201 -2.12 16.27 28.34
CA LYS A 201 -3.09 15.19 28.55
C LYS A 201 -2.90 14.09 27.50
N VAL A 202 -2.35 12.95 27.89
CA VAL A 202 -2.22 11.75 27.06
C VAL A 202 -3.41 10.83 27.28
N GLN A 203 -3.99 10.32 26.18
CA GLN A 203 -5.10 9.37 26.22
C GLN A 203 -4.59 7.96 25.99
N VAL A 204 -4.92 7.06 26.91
CA VAL A 204 -4.56 5.65 26.82
C VAL A 204 -5.83 4.83 26.64
N PHE A 205 -5.85 3.97 25.61
CA PHE A 205 -6.94 3.05 25.34
C PHE A 205 -6.49 1.64 25.68
N HIS A 206 -7.12 1.02 26.68
CA HIS A 206 -6.88 -0.37 27.06
C HIS A 206 -8.06 -1.23 26.63
N ARG A 207 -7.81 -2.27 25.83
CA ARG A 207 -8.85 -3.21 25.41
C ARG A 207 -8.72 -4.52 26.19
N SER A 208 -9.77 -4.90 26.90
CA SER A 208 -9.89 -6.20 27.57
C SER A 208 -11.13 -6.92 27.02
N GLY A 209 -10.91 -7.92 26.17
CA GLY A 209 -11.97 -8.59 25.41
C GLY A 209 -12.76 -7.62 24.52
N ASN A 210 -14.06 -7.51 24.75
CA ASN A 210 -14.97 -6.61 24.02
C ASN A 210 -15.10 -5.21 24.61
N GLN A 211 -14.42 -4.91 25.73
CA GLN A 211 -14.48 -3.61 26.37
C GLN A 211 -13.21 -2.81 26.10
N THR A 212 -13.37 -1.55 25.71
CA THR A 212 -12.29 -0.57 25.58
C THR A 212 -12.44 0.47 26.69
N MET A 213 -11.45 0.55 27.57
CA MET A 213 -11.36 1.55 28.64
C MET A 213 -10.44 2.69 28.19
N ARG A 214 -10.84 3.94 28.46
CA ARG A 214 -10.05 5.14 28.18
C ARG A 214 -9.59 5.79 29.48
N PHE A 215 -8.30 6.08 29.58
CA PHE A 215 -7.70 6.80 30.70
C PHE A 215 -7.02 8.07 30.19
N THR A 216 -6.99 9.12 31.00
CA THR A 216 -6.26 10.35 30.71
C THR A 216 -5.15 10.52 31.72
N ILE A 217 -3.92 10.67 31.24
CA ILE A 217 -2.72 10.84 32.05
C ILE A 217 -2.15 12.22 31.76
N GLN A 218 -1.77 12.93 32.81
CA GLN A 218 -1.06 14.19 32.71
C GLN A 218 0.45 13.92 32.74
N LEU A 219 1.17 14.35 31.70
CA LEU A 219 2.62 14.13 31.54
C LEU A 219 3.33 15.44 31.18
N ASP A 220 4.52 15.64 31.70
CA ASP A 220 5.39 16.76 31.36
C ASP A 220 6.21 16.41 30.10
N LEU A 221 5.79 16.91 28.94
CA LEU A 221 6.43 16.55 27.67
C LEU A 221 7.81 17.21 27.48
N ASP A 222 8.13 18.25 28.25
CA ASP A 222 9.44 18.91 28.17
C ASP A 222 10.58 18.02 28.74
N ARG A 223 10.23 16.93 29.44
CA ARG A 223 11.15 15.92 29.99
C ARG A 223 10.87 14.48 29.53
N SER A 224 9.85 14.26 28.70
CA SER A 224 9.36 12.91 28.38
C SER A 224 9.63 12.55 26.92
N TYR A 225 10.53 11.61 26.70
CA TYR A 225 10.60 10.90 25.42
C TYR A 225 9.38 9.97 25.29
N PRO A 226 8.95 9.57 24.08
CA PRO A 226 7.83 8.64 23.90
C PRO A 226 7.96 7.35 24.74
N LEU A 227 9.18 6.88 24.97
CA LEU A 227 9.49 5.77 25.88
C LEU A 227 9.16 6.09 27.34
N THR A 228 9.49 7.29 27.81
CA THR A 228 9.17 7.77 29.17
C THR A 228 7.66 7.83 29.39
N VAL A 229 6.88 8.19 28.36
CA VAL A 229 5.41 8.15 28.40
C VAL A 229 4.91 6.73 28.64
N VAL A 230 5.42 5.74 27.90
CA VAL A 230 5.01 4.34 28.03
C VAL A 230 5.39 3.77 29.40
N GLU A 231 6.61 4.04 29.87
CA GLU A 231 7.06 3.62 31.20
C GLU A 231 6.22 4.24 32.33
N GLU A 232 5.89 5.52 32.21
CA GLU A 232 5.07 6.22 33.20
C GLU A 232 3.62 5.70 33.21
N VAL A 233 3.07 5.38 32.04
CA VAL A 233 1.77 4.69 31.92
C VAL A 233 1.84 3.31 32.57
N ALA A 234 2.92 2.56 32.36
CA ALA A 234 3.10 1.21 32.90
C ALA A 234 3.34 1.19 34.42
N ARG A 235 4.01 2.22 34.97
CA ARG A 235 4.23 2.37 36.42
C ARG A 235 2.97 2.74 37.17
N LYS A 236 2.01 3.43 36.55
CA LYS A 236 0.75 3.74 37.24
C LYS A 236 0.00 2.44 37.55
N PRO A 237 -0.42 2.23 38.81
CA PRO A 237 -1.07 1.00 39.18
C PRO A 237 -2.30 0.80 38.29
N GLN A 238 -2.39 -0.37 37.65
CA GLN A 238 -3.62 -0.86 37.01
C GLN A 238 -4.69 -1.19 38.07
N SER A 239 -4.76 -0.39 39.14
CA SER A 239 -5.70 -0.53 40.23
C SER A 239 -7.09 -0.35 39.64
N ARG A 240 -7.80 -1.47 39.49
CA ARG A 240 -9.25 -1.55 39.61
C ARG A 240 -9.65 -0.83 40.91
N GLN A 241 -9.79 0.50 40.89
CA GLN A 241 -10.62 1.26 41.81
C GLN A 241 -10.53 2.75 41.47
N GLN A 242 -11.71 3.33 41.26
CA GLN A 242 -12.02 4.76 41.17
C GLN A 242 -11.49 5.50 39.93
N ILE A 243 -12.12 5.20 38.80
CA ILE A 243 -12.41 6.25 37.81
C ILE A 243 -13.44 7.17 38.46
N ASN A 244 -12.97 8.16 39.21
CA ASN A 244 -13.77 9.32 39.56
C ASN A 244 -13.44 10.39 38.52
N PRO A 245 -14.38 10.77 37.62
CA PRO A 245 -14.08 11.58 36.44
C PRO A 245 -13.65 13.03 36.75
N ASN A 246 -13.55 13.43 38.02
CA ASN A 246 -13.43 14.83 38.44
C ASN A 246 -12.41 15.12 39.56
N ARG A 247 -11.33 14.36 39.72
CA ARG A 247 -10.25 14.81 40.61
C ARG A 247 -8.99 13.97 40.43
N TYR A 248 -7.88 14.61 40.11
CA TYR A 248 -6.66 14.58 40.93
C TYR A 248 -5.83 15.84 40.62
N LEU A 249 -5.80 16.75 41.59
CA LEU A 249 -4.73 17.72 41.79
C LEU A 249 -3.53 16.93 42.31
N VAL A 250 -2.38 17.06 41.66
CA VAL A 250 -1.10 16.59 42.20
C VAL A 250 -0.41 17.79 42.85
N LYS A 251 -0.02 17.63 44.12
CA LYS A 251 0.92 18.53 44.82
C LYS A 251 2.32 18.32 44.27
#